data_AF-A0A1S3XCE0-F1
#
_entry.id   AF-A0A1S3XCE0-F1
#
_cell.length_a   1.000
_cell.length_b   1.000
_cell.length_c   1.000
_cell.angle_alpha   90.00
_cell.angle_beta   90.00
_cell.angle_gamma   90.00
#
_symmetry.space_group_name_H-M   'P 1'
#
loop_
_entity.id
_entity.type
_entity.pdbx_description
1 polymer ?
#
loop_
_entity_poly.entity_id
_entity_poly.type
_entity_poly.pdbx_seq_one_letter_code
_entity_poly.pdbx_strand_id
1 'polypeptide(L)'
;MKKSFYTKVPHSYMEYIGNLAVETLGLEYGEEKELYYVKLSDNLCSDLTIACKCTIAKDQKRIQLNKIEANQVRHMVADMSCLGKSSDLRLMLHTKKILTALSDEEINGIKNLIGSAILDSEVKGGLRWPIGKDSSGGRYAVIGVWHTTAKSYGNPSIRFKLRHADRFDFRSSTGEVSWETSLKMPGIVSQLRKQTIDEKLVLKMLEDNLKLIWDHCLSDGSSS
;
A
#
# COMPACT_ATOMS: atom_id res chain seq x y z
N MET A 1 -9.72 -16.55 -19.55
CA MET A 1 -9.22 -16.95 -18.21
C MET A 1 -8.97 -15.68 -17.38
N LYS A 2 -9.85 -15.35 -16.42
CA LYS A 2 -9.62 -14.23 -15.49
C LYS A 2 -8.81 -14.75 -14.31
N LYS A 3 -7.51 -14.45 -14.25
CA LYS A 3 -6.69 -14.72 -13.07
C LYS A 3 -6.82 -13.51 -12.13
N SER A 4 -7.67 -13.63 -11.10
CA SER A 4 -7.73 -12.66 -10.01
C SER A 4 -6.83 -13.15 -8.88
N PHE A 5 -5.71 -12.46 -8.66
CA PHE A 5 -4.82 -12.74 -7.53
C PHE A 5 -5.20 -11.84 -6.37
N TYR A 6 -5.65 -12.46 -5.29
CA TYR A 6 -6.22 -11.81 -4.12
C TYR A 6 -5.18 -11.77 -3.01
N THR A 7 -4.88 -10.56 -2.52
CA THR A 7 -3.81 -10.33 -1.53
C THR A 7 -4.28 -10.49 -0.09
N LYS A 8 -5.48 -11.04 0.12
CA LYS A 8 -6.04 -11.26 1.45
C LYS A 8 -5.52 -12.55 2.03
N VAL A 9 -4.76 -12.44 3.11
CA VAL A 9 -4.29 -13.56 3.91
C VAL A 9 -5.14 -13.70 5.18
N PRO A 10 -5.17 -14.88 5.82
CA PRO A 10 -5.78 -15.04 7.15
C PRO A 10 -5.04 -14.20 8.21
N HIS A 11 -5.73 -13.84 9.30
CA HIS A 11 -5.11 -13.12 10.42
C HIS A 11 -3.99 -13.94 11.08
N SER A 12 -4.19 -15.24 11.28
CA SER A 12 -3.18 -16.14 11.84
C SER A 12 -1.87 -16.14 11.04
N TYR A 13 -1.97 -16.00 9.72
CA TYR A 13 -0.79 -15.87 8.86
C TYR A 13 -0.04 -14.55 9.11
N MET A 14 -0.74 -13.47 9.44
CA MET A 14 -0.11 -12.19 9.80
C MET A 14 0.71 -12.32 11.08
N GLU A 15 0.17 -13.00 12.10
CA GLU A 15 0.88 -13.28 13.35
C GLU A 15 2.12 -14.14 13.09
N TYR A 16 1.96 -15.21 12.30
CA TYR A 16 3.06 -16.07 11.88
C TYR A 16 4.19 -15.29 11.19
N ILE A 17 3.88 -14.47 10.17
CA ILE A 17 4.91 -13.66 9.48
C ILE A 17 5.54 -12.62 10.41
N GLY A 18 4.76 -12.06 11.34
CA GLY A 18 5.28 -11.15 12.37
C GLY A 18 6.34 -11.80 13.24
N ASN A 19 6.06 -13.02 13.74
CA ASN A 19 7.00 -13.79 14.55
C ASN A 19 8.21 -14.23 13.72
N LEU A 20 7.99 -14.76 12.50
CA LEU A 20 9.05 -15.12 11.55
C LEU A 20 10.02 -13.96 11.31
N ALA A 21 9.49 -12.75 11.08
CA ALA A 21 10.28 -11.57 10.81
C ALA A 21 11.24 -11.24 11.97
N VAL A 22 10.80 -11.38 13.22
CA VAL A 22 11.60 -11.05 14.40
C VAL A 22 12.52 -12.22 14.78
N GLU A 23 11.95 -13.41 14.97
CA GLU A 23 12.63 -14.54 15.61
C GLU A 23 13.56 -15.27 14.64
N THR A 24 13.14 -15.46 13.39
CA THR A 24 13.91 -16.24 12.41
C THR A 24 14.79 -15.34 11.55
N LEU A 25 14.26 -14.19 11.12
CA LEU A 25 14.94 -13.29 10.20
C LEU A 25 15.71 -12.16 10.89
N GLY A 26 15.56 -12.01 12.21
CA GLY A 26 16.25 -10.98 12.99
C GLY A 26 15.95 -9.55 12.52
N LEU A 27 14.77 -9.31 11.96
CA LEU A 27 14.39 -8.01 11.45
C LEU A 27 13.93 -7.10 12.58
N GLU A 28 14.41 -5.87 12.56
CA GLU A 28 14.02 -4.86 13.54
C GLU A 28 12.57 -4.44 13.32
N TYR A 29 11.81 -4.39 14.41
CA TYR A 29 10.51 -3.74 14.39
C TYR A 29 10.69 -2.24 14.19
N GLY A 30 9.98 -1.70 13.21
CA GLY A 30 9.91 -0.26 12.97
C GLY A 30 8.82 0.37 13.81
N GLU A 31 7.78 0.86 13.14
CA GLU A 31 6.64 1.49 13.78
C GLU A 31 5.33 1.00 13.15
N GLU A 32 4.27 1.05 13.94
CA GLU A 32 2.91 0.89 13.44
C GLU A 32 2.40 2.22 12.92
N LYS A 33 1.90 2.24 11.68
CA LYS A 33 1.36 3.43 11.04
C LYS A 33 -0.11 3.26 10.76
N GLU A 34 -0.91 4.16 11.33
CA GLU A 34 -2.28 4.39 10.91
C GLU A 34 -2.32 5.51 9.86
N LEU A 35 -2.96 5.22 8.73
CA LEU A 35 -3.02 6.11 7.58
C LEU A 35 -4.36 6.02 6.89
N TYR A 36 -4.84 7.17 6.43
CA TYR A 36 -5.94 7.26 5.50
C TYR A 36 -5.39 7.53 4.10
N TYR A 37 -5.90 6.84 3.10
CA TYR A 37 -5.67 7.17 1.71
C TYR A 37 -6.99 7.60 1.10
N VAL A 38 -7.05 8.82 0.59
CA VAL A 38 -8.18 9.30 -0.21
C VAL A 38 -7.76 9.25 -1.67
N LYS A 39 -8.50 8.51 -2.49
CA LYS A 39 -8.27 8.48 -3.94
C LYS A 39 -9.14 9.50 -4.62
N LEU A 40 -8.53 10.27 -5.49
CA LEU A 40 -9.19 11.30 -6.27
C LEU A 40 -9.09 10.97 -7.76
N SER A 41 -10.16 11.18 -8.51
CA SER A 41 -10.06 11.34 -9.96
C SER A 41 -9.72 12.78 -10.29
N ASP A 42 -8.99 12.97 -11.40
CA ASP A 42 -8.84 14.26 -12.05
C ASP A 42 -9.76 14.30 -13.27
N ASN A 43 -10.81 15.12 -13.23
CA ASN A 43 -11.77 15.25 -14.32
C ASN A 43 -11.17 15.89 -15.57
N LEU A 44 -10.02 16.57 -15.46
CA LEU A 44 -9.28 17.06 -16.63
C LEU A 44 -8.31 16.01 -17.19
N CYS A 45 -8.05 14.94 -16.46
CA CYS A 45 -7.16 13.85 -16.88
C CYS A 45 -7.71 12.51 -16.37
N SER A 46 -8.60 11.89 -17.15
CA SER A 46 -9.32 10.66 -16.78
C SER A 46 -8.42 9.49 -16.39
N ASP A 47 -7.20 9.44 -16.93
CA ASP A 47 -6.23 8.38 -16.70
C ASP A 47 -5.43 8.59 -15.40
N LEU A 48 -5.46 9.81 -14.85
CA LEU A 48 -4.77 10.14 -13.62
C LEU A 48 -5.70 9.96 -12.43
N THR A 49 -5.33 9.03 -11.58
CA THR A 49 -5.86 8.94 -10.22
C THR A 49 -4.77 9.38 -9.25
N ILE A 50 -5.16 10.23 -8.32
CA ILE A 50 -4.31 10.79 -7.28
C ILE A 50 -4.59 10.06 -5.98
N ALA A 51 -3.55 9.79 -5.20
CA ALA A 51 -3.63 9.22 -3.87
C ALA A 51 -3.14 10.25 -2.85
N CYS A 52 -4.07 10.76 -2.06
CA CYS A 52 -3.79 11.64 -0.94
C CYS A 52 -3.56 10.77 0.30
N LYS A 53 -2.32 10.72 0.76
CA LYS A 53 -1.96 10.05 2.01
C LYS A 53 -2.15 11.04 3.16
N CYS A 54 -2.96 10.66 4.12
CA CYS A 54 -3.35 11.46 5.26
C CYS A 54 -3.05 10.72 6.57
N THR A 55 -2.82 11.49 7.63
CA THR A 55 -2.64 11.04 9.01
C THR A 55 -3.74 11.64 9.88
N ILE A 56 -4.03 11.04 11.03
CA ILE A 56 -4.91 11.66 12.02
C ILE A 56 -4.18 12.89 12.60
N ALA A 57 -4.87 14.02 12.69
CA ALA A 57 -4.34 15.23 13.32
C ALA A 57 -4.21 15.04 14.83
N LYS A 58 -3.37 15.85 15.49
CA LYS A 58 -3.15 15.75 16.95
C LYS A 58 -4.42 15.90 17.79
N ASP A 59 -5.40 16.63 17.27
CA ASP A 59 -6.72 16.82 17.90
C ASP A 59 -7.63 15.58 17.80
N GLN A 60 -7.21 14.53 17.09
CA GLN A 60 -7.92 13.28 16.82
C GLN A 60 -9.32 13.43 16.18
N LYS A 61 -9.65 14.63 15.69
CA LYS A 61 -10.98 14.94 15.14
C LYS A 61 -11.01 14.99 13.63
N ARG A 62 -9.86 15.11 12.99
CA ARG A 62 -9.74 15.27 11.54
C ARG A 62 -8.51 14.57 11.00
N ILE A 63 -8.53 14.33 9.70
CA ILE A 63 -7.35 13.91 8.95
C ILE A 63 -6.57 15.13 8.44
N GLN A 64 -5.26 14.99 8.33
CA GLN A 64 -4.35 15.96 7.76
C GLN A 64 -3.63 15.36 6.56
N LEU A 65 -3.62 16.11 5.46
CA LEU A 65 -2.87 15.73 4.26
C LEU A 65 -1.37 15.73 4.56
N ASN A 66 -0.72 14.58 4.36
CA ASN A 66 0.73 14.42 4.49
C ASN A 66 1.40 14.48 3.12
N LYS A 67 0.86 13.74 2.14
CA LYS A 67 1.50 13.60 0.83
C LYS A 67 0.49 13.36 -0.29
N ILE A 68 0.78 13.91 -1.46
CA ILE A 68 0.03 13.66 -2.70
C ILE A 68 0.91 12.81 -3.63
N GLU A 69 0.41 11.65 -4.03
CA GLU A 69 1.10 10.74 -4.95
C GLU A 69 0.22 10.47 -6.17
N ALA A 70 0.83 10.39 -7.36
CA ALA A 70 0.16 9.80 -8.50
C ALA A 70 -0.03 8.29 -8.27
N ASN A 71 -0.98 7.71 -8.99
CA ASN A 71 -1.11 6.26 -9.03
C ASN A 71 0.21 5.59 -9.41
N GLN A 72 0.42 4.41 -8.81
CA GLN A 72 1.63 3.63 -9.06
C GLN A 72 1.69 3.19 -10.54
N VAL A 73 2.83 3.40 -11.18
CA VAL A 73 3.10 2.88 -12.52
C VAL A 73 3.79 1.53 -12.35
N ARG A 74 3.16 0.48 -12.85
CA ARG A 74 3.67 -0.90 -12.77
C ARG A 74 4.52 -1.16 -14.02
N HIS A 75 5.82 -1.35 -13.83
CA HIS A 75 6.76 -1.66 -14.92
C HIS A 75 6.82 -3.16 -15.19
N MET A 76 6.65 -3.96 -14.14
CA MET A 76 6.61 -5.42 -14.24
C MET A 76 5.65 -5.98 -13.20
N VAL A 77 4.83 -6.95 -13.61
CA VAL A 77 4.01 -7.77 -12.72
C VAL A 77 4.15 -9.22 -13.18
N ALA A 78 4.62 -10.09 -12.30
CA ALA A 78 4.69 -11.52 -12.52
C ALA A 78 3.91 -12.22 -11.42
N ASP A 79 2.90 -12.99 -11.82
CA ASP A 79 2.07 -13.78 -10.93
C ASP A 79 2.45 -15.26 -11.05
N MET A 80 2.79 -15.86 -9.92
CA MET A 80 3.36 -17.19 -9.82
C MET A 80 2.45 -18.06 -8.96
N SER A 81 1.97 -19.16 -9.55
CA SER A 81 1.27 -20.19 -8.79
C SER A 81 2.29 -21.09 -8.09
N CYS A 82 2.24 -21.13 -6.77
CA CYS A 82 3.23 -21.82 -5.95
C CYS A 82 2.73 -23.20 -5.57
N LEU A 83 2.84 -24.16 -6.50
CA LEU A 83 2.37 -25.52 -6.28
C LEU A 83 3.03 -26.15 -5.04
N GLY A 84 2.21 -26.77 -4.18
CA GLY A 84 2.66 -27.34 -2.91
C GLY A 84 2.81 -26.33 -1.77
N LYS A 85 2.42 -25.06 -1.98
CA LYS A 85 2.35 -24.01 -0.97
C LYS A 85 0.90 -23.57 -0.75
N SER A 86 0.64 -22.86 0.35
CA SER A 86 -0.71 -22.40 0.73
C SER A 86 -1.08 -21.07 0.08
N SER A 87 -0.09 -20.35 -0.45
CA SER A 87 -0.26 -19.02 -1.03
C SER A 87 0.51 -18.87 -2.34
N ASP A 88 -0.11 -18.20 -3.30
CA ASP A 88 0.51 -17.76 -4.54
C ASP A 88 1.32 -16.47 -4.34
N LEU A 89 2.28 -16.21 -5.23
CA LEU A 89 3.18 -15.06 -5.14
C LEU A 89 2.97 -14.10 -6.32
N ARG A 90 2.91 -12.80 -6.01
CA ARG A 90 2.97 -11.71 -7.00
C ARG A 90 4.24 -10.91 -6.81
N LEU A 91 5.12 -10.93 -7.81
CA LEU A 91 6.29 -10.05 -7.89
C LEU A 91 5.94 -8.81 -8.71
N MET A 92 6.29 -7.62 -8.18
CA MET A 92 5.97 -6.36 -8.85
C MET A 92 7.10 -5.35 -8.77
N LEU A 93 7.55 -4.85 -9.93
CA LEU A 93 8.36 -3.64 -10.03
C LEU A 93 7.44 -2.48 -10.39
N HIS A 94 7.41 -1.45 -9.54
CA HIS A 94 6.59 -0.27 -9.78
C HIS A 94 7.29 0.99 -9.29
N THR A 95 6.96 2.12 -9.90
CA THR A 95 7.33 3.45 -9.39
C THR A 95 6.11 4.17 -8.85
N LYS A 96 6.35 5.05 -7.88
CA LYS A 96 5.37 6.02 -7.40
C LYS A 96 5.95 7.41 -7.59
N LYS A 97 5.21 8.28 -8.26
CA LYS A 97 5.62 9.66 -8.48
C LYS A 97 4.95 10.54 -7.42
N ILE A 98 5.75 11.31 -6.70
CA ILE A 98 5.23 12.40 -5.87
C ILE A 98 4.83 13.51 -6.83
N LEU A 99 3.60 13.99 -6.73
CA LEU A 99 3.15 15.10 -7.56
C LEU A 99 3.67 16.39 -6.94
N THR A 100 4.80 16.88 -7.47
CA THR A 100 5.45 18.13 -7.05
C THR A 100 5.11 19.33 -7.95
N ALA A 101 4.46 19.08 -9.09
CA ALA A 101 4.11 20.09 -10.09
C ALA A 101 2.61 20.45 -10.06
N LEU A 102 2.00 20.44 -8.87
CA LEU A 102 0.64 20.96 -8.67
C LEU A 102 0.72 22.44 -8.33
N SER A 103 -0.19 23.25 -8.86
CA SER A 103 -0.33 24.66 -8.50
C SER A 103 -0.80 24.81 -7.05
N ASP A 104 -0.57 25.99 -6.46
CA ASP A 104 -1.03 26.28 -5.11
C ASP A 104 -2.56 26.19 -4.98
N GLU A 105 -3.28 26.55 -6.04
CA GLU A 105 -4.74 26.42 -6.12
C GLU A 105 -5.18 24.96 -6.08
N GLU A 106 -4.52 24.08 -6.84
CA GLU A 106 -4.80 22.64 -6.83
C GLU A 106 -4.50 22.03 -5.46
N ILE A 107 -3.36 22.37 -4.87
CA ILE A 107 -2.97 21.91 -3.54
C ILE A 107 -3.98 22.38 -2.50
N ASN A 108 -4.43 23.64 -2.56
CA ASN A 108 -5.42 24.18 -1.63
C ASN A 108 -6.79 23.52 -1.80
N GLY A 109 -7.23 23.30 -3.05
CA GLY A 109 -8.46 22.56 -3.35
C GLY A 109 -8.44 21.15 -2.77
N ILE A 110 -7.35 20.40 -2.98
CA ILE A 110 -7.16 19.07 -2.40
C ILE A 110 -7.13 19.15 -0.87
N LYS A 111 -6.42 20.12 -0.26
CA LYS A 111 -6.39 20.29 1.20
C LYS A 111 -7.78 20.57 1.77
N ASN A 112 -8.57 21.42 1.13
CA ASN A 112 -9.95 21.73 1.55
C ASN A 112 -10.85 20.50 1.44
N LEU A 113 -10.73 19.73 0.35
CA LEU A 113 -11.44 18.47 0.16
C LEU A 113 -11.07 17.44 1.24
N ILE A 114 -9.79 17.32 1.59
CA ILE A 114 -9.36 16.43 2.67
C ILE A 114 -9.84 16.95 4.04
N GLY A 115 -9.80 18.27 4.24
CA GLY A 115 -10.23 18.91 5.49
C GLY A 115 -11.73 18.88 5.74
N SER A 116 -12.56 18.65 4.71
CA SER A 116 -14.01 18.47 4.84
C SER A 116 -14.42 17.03 5.16
N ALA A 117 -13.48 16.09 5.15
CA ALA A 117 -13.73 14.69 5.49
C ALA A 117 -14.08 14.55 6.98
N ILE A 118 -15.06 13.71 7.27
CA ILE A 118 -15.51 13.36 8.61
C ILE A 118 -15.02 11.96 8.92
N LEU A 119 -14.31 11.81 10.04
CA LEU A 119 -13.96 10.50 10.61
C LEU A 119 -15.25 9.83 11.09
N ASP A 120 -15.49 8.62 10.60
CA ASP A 120 -16.69 7.85 10.91
C ASP A 120 -16.34 6.36 10.92
N SER A 121 -16.27 5.75 12.11
CA SER A 121 -15.91 4.34 12.28
C SER A 121 -16.98 3.38 11.76
N GLU A 122 -18.21 3.84 11.57
CA GLU A 122 -19.34 3.01 11.17
C GLU A 122 -19.38 2.80 9.64
N VAL A 123 -18.59 3.57 8.88
CA VAL A 123 -18.50 3.45 7.42
C VAL A 123 -17.21 2.78 6.98
N LYS A 124 -17.28 2.04 5.87
CA LYS A 124 -16.12 1.39 5.27
C LYS A 124 -15.06 2.43 4.86
N GLY A 125 -13.81 2.15 5.22
CA GLY A 125 -12.68 3.05 5.00
C GLY A 125 -12.63 4.26 5.94
N GLY A 126 -13.53 4.32 6.93
CA GLY A 126 -13.44 5.22 8.09
C GLY A 126 -13.70 6.70 7.81
N LEU A 127 -14.16 7.04 6.60
CA LEU A 127 -14.32 8.42 6.15
C LEU A 127 -15.61 8.61 5.35
N ARG A 128 -16.28 9.74 5.60
CA ARG A 128 -17.38 10.24 4.78
C ARG A 128 -17.26 11.74 4.53
N TRP A 129 -17.98 12.21 3.53
CA TRP A 129 -18.10 13.64 3.23
C TRP A 129 -19.54 14.11 3.43
N PRO A 130 -19.74 15.36 3.87
CA PRO A 130 -21.04 16.01 3.72
C PRO A 130 -21.48 16.03 2.26
N ILE A 131 -22.80 16.05 2.03
CA ILE A 131 -23.38 16.08 0.68
C ILE A 131 -22.78 17.26 -0.11
N GLY A 132 -22.24 16.95 -1.31
CA GLY A 132 -21.63 17.93 -2.21
C GLY A 132 -20.26 18.45 -1.79
N LYS A 133 -19.62 17.85 -0.77
CA LYS A 133 -18.27 18.21 -0.31
C LYS A 133 -17.20 17.20 -0.70
N ASP A 134 -17.55 16.18 -1.46
CA ASP A 134 -16.72 15.11 -2.00
C ASP A 134 -16.01 15.48 -3.32
N SER A 135 -16.07 16.75 -3.72
CA SER A 135 -15.33 17.29 -4.87
C SER A 135 -14.78 18.69 -4.60
N SER A 136 -13.79 19.10 -5.39
CA SER A 136 -13.17 20.42 -5.34
C SER A 136 -12.98 21.00 -6.73
N GLY A 137 -13.51 22.22 -6.94
CA GLY A 137 -13.28 23.03 -8.14
C GLY A 137 -13.74 22.38 -9.45
N GLY A 138 -14.66 21.41 -9.40
CA GLY A 138 -15.11 20.63 -10.57
C GLY A 138 -14.04 19.68 -11.15
N ARG A 139 -12.81 19.73 -10.65
CA ARG A 139 -11.68 18.96 -11.15
C ARG A 139 -11.44 17.68 -10.36
N TYR A 140 -11.34 17.78 -9.04
CA TYR A 140 -11.02 16.63 -8.21
C TYR A 140 -12.28 16.09 -7.54
N ALA A 141 -12.50 14.78 -7.64
CA ALA A 141 -13.62 14.10 -6.98
C ALA A 141 -13.12 12.86 -6.23
N VAL A 142 -13.67 12.61 -5.05
CA VAL A 142 -13.34 11.42 -4.25
C VAL A 142 -13.92 10.18 -4.92
N ILE A 143 -13.06 9.20 -5.20
CA ILE A 143 -13.44 7.94 -5.85
C ILE A 143 -13.20 6.72 -4.97
N GLY A 144 -12.50 6.88 -3.85
CA GLY A 144 -12.41 5.86 -2.82
C GLY A 144 -11.68 6.31 -1.56
N VAL A 145 -11.80 5.51 -0.51
CA VAL A 145 -11.09 5.68 0.75
C VAL A 145 -10.52 4.36 1.26
N TRP A 146 -9.34 4.45 1.88
CA TRP A 146 -8.67 3.33 2.53
C TRP A 146 -8.22 3.77 3.91
N HIS A 147 -8.74 3.14 4.95
CA HIS A 147 -8.17 3.20 6.29
C HIS A 147 -7.23 2.01 6.46
N THR A 148 -5.97 2.28 6.81
CA THR A 148 -4.97 1.23 6.97
C THR A 148 -4.16 1.38 8.23
N THR A 149 -3.98 0.29 8.96
CA THR A 149 -2.94 0.14 9.97
C THR A 149 -1.87 -0.79 9.43
N ALA A 150 -0.59 -0.48 9.67
CA ALA A 150 0.47 -1.35 9.19
C ALA A 150 1.69 -1.37 10.10
N LYS A 151 2.12 -2.58 10.45
CA LYS A 151 3.38 -2.88 11.13
C LYS A 151 4.46 -3.14 10.09
N SER A 152 5.66 -2.64 10.36
CA SER A 152 6.81 -2.82 9.47
C SER A 152 7.97 -3.45 10.24
N TYR A 153 8.59 -4.45 9.64
CA TYR A 153 9.78 -5.12 10.15
C TYR A 153 10.82 -5.09 9.05
N GLY A 154 12.06 -4.71 9.32
CA GLY A 154 13.04 -4.72 8.25
C GLY A 154 14.43 -4.28 8.65
N ASN A 155 15.30 -4.39 7.68
CA ASN A 155 16.67 -3.92 7.71
C ASN A 155 16.95 -3.14 6.41
N PRO A 156 18.18 -2.71 6.12
CA PRO A 156 18.49 -2.00 4.89
C PRO A 156 18.23 -2.81 3.60
N SER A 157 18.20 -4.15 3.66
CA SER A 157 18.05 -5.02 2.49
C SER A 157 16.58 -5.37 2.19
N ILE A 158 15.83 -5.79 3.21
CA ILE A 158 14.44 -6.25 3.09
C ILE A 158 13.53 -5.60 4.13
N ARG A 159 12.24 -5.49 3.83
CA ARG A 159 11.23 -4.97 4.75
C ARG A 159 9.88 -5.65 4.58
N PHE A 160 9.46 -6.41 5.57
CA PHE A 160 8.09 -6.86 5.70
C PHE A 160 7.18 -5.71 6.09
N LYS A 161 6.01 -5.68 5.47
CA LYS A 161 4.90 -4.82 5.85
C LYS A 161 3.65 -5.67 5.97
N LEU A 162 3.14 -5.72 7.19
CA LEU A 162 1.89 -6.35 7.56
C LEU A 162 0.83 -5.26 7.66
N ARG A 163 -0.21 -5.32 6.85
CA ARG A 163 -1.25 -4.27 6.78
C ARG A 163 -2.64 -4.85 7.02
N HIS A 164 -3.40 -4.20 7.89
CA HIS A 164 -4.86 -4.22 7.85
C HIS A 164 -5.35 -3.11 6.95
N ALA A 165 -6.31 -3.39 6.07
CA ALA A 165 -6.89 -2.38 5.21
C ALA A 165 -8.41 -2.54 5.15
N ASP A 166 -9.11 -1.48 5.53
CA ASP A 166 -10.53 -1.30 5.29
C ASP A 166 -10.71 -0.28 4.16
N ARG A 167 -11.47 -0.65 3.14
CA ARG A 167 -11.55 0.06 1.86
C ARG A 167 -12.99 0.28 1.47
N PHE A 168 -13.22 1.41 0.80
CA PHE A 168 -14.45 1.66 0.08
C PHE A 168 -14.16 2.32 -1.26
N ASP A 169 -14.68 1.73 -2.32
CA ASP A 169 -14.58 2.25 -3.69
C ASP A 169 -15.95 2.84 -4.08
N PHE A 170 -16.01 4.16 -4.25
CA PHE A 170 -17.25 4.87 -4.55
C PHE A 170 -17.73 4.64 -5.98
N ARG A 171 -16.84 4.28 -6.91
CA ARG A 171 -17.21 4.04 -8.32
C ARG A 171 -18.00 2.75 -8.48
N SER A 172 -17.60 1.73 -7.74
CA SER A 172 -18.25 0.42 -7.73
C SER A 172 -19.24 0.25 -6.57
N SER A 173 -19.25 1.16 -5.61
CA SER A 173 -20.00 1.06 -4.35
C SER A 173 -19.69 -0.24 -3.59
N THR A 174 -18.41 -0.66 -3.60
CA THR A 174 -17.97 -1.88 -2.94
C THR A 174 -17.02 -1.57 -1.78
N GLY A 175 -17.21 -2.29 -0.67
CA GLY A 175 -16.33 -2.23 0.49
C GLY A 175 -15.56 -3.54 0.68
N GLU A 176 -14.33 -3.44 1.16
CA GLU A 176 -13.46 -4.61 1.37
C GLU A 176 -12.59 -4.45 2.61
N VAL A 177 -12.54 -5.48 3.44
CA VAL A 177 -11.58 -5.60 4.55
C VAL A 177 -10.62 -6.77 4.26
N SER A 178 -9.32 -6.48 4.31
CA SER A 178 -8.27 -7.47 4.06
C SER A 178 -7.07 -7.31 4.99
N TRP A 179 -6.45 -8.44 5.32
CA TRP A 179 -5.09 -8.50 5.81
C TRP A 179 -4.14 -8.73 4.65
N GLU A 180 -3.04 -7.98 4.59
CA GLU A 180 -2.08 -8.04 3.49
C GLU A 180 -0.66 -8.13 4.02
N THR A 181 0.12 -9.04 3.45
CA THR A 181 1.56 -9.13 3.66
C THR A 181 2.30 -8.69 2.41
N SER A 182 3.37 -7.91 2.56
CA SER A 182 4.27 -7.57 1.46
C SER A 182 5.73 -7.53 1.92
N LEU A 183 6.61 -8.12 1.12
CA LEU A 183 8.06 -7.98 1.27
C LEU A 183 8.57 -6.94 0.29
N LYS A 184 9.15 -5.85 0.81
CA LYS A 184 9.86 -4.86 0.00
C LYS A 184 11.35 -5.19 0.00
N MET A 185 12.01 -4.91 -1.13
CA MET A 185 13.43 -5.20 -1.34
C MET A 185 14.23 -3.90 -1.53
N PRO A 186 14.32 -3.00 -0.52
CA PRO A 186 15.08 -1.74 -0.63
C PRO A 186 16.56 -1.95 -0.99
N GLY A 187 17.17 -3.06 -0.61
CA GLY A 187 18.53 -3.42 -1.02
C GLY A 187 18.68 -3.56 -2.53
N ILE A 188 17.74 -4.25 -3.20
CA ILE A 188 17.74 -4.36 -4.66
C ILE A 188 17.48 -2.99 -5.30
N VAL A 189 16.51 -2.25 -4.77
CA VAL A 189 16.18 -0.90 -5.27
C VAL A 189 17.39 0.04 -5.18
N SER A 190 18.22 -0.07 -4.15
CA SER A 190 19.43 0.76 -4.02
C SER A 190 20.49 0.39 -5.06
N GLN A 191 20.67 -0.89 -5.39
CA GLN A 191 21.56 -1.33 -6.47
C GLN A 191 21.08 -0.84 -7.84
N LEU A 192 19.78 -0.97 -8.13
CA LEU A 192 19.17 -0.53 -9.39
C LEU A 192 19.26 0.98 -9.63
N ARG A 193 19.57 1.78 -8.60
CA ARG A 193 19.73 3.24 -8.70
C ARG A 193 21.18 3.69 -8.91
N LYS A 194 22.14 2.77 -8.90
CA LYS A 194 23.55 3.09 -9.16
C LYS A 194 23.74 3.46 -10.64
N GLN A 195 24.75 4.28 -10.92
CA GLN A 195 25.10 4.66 -12.30
C GLN A 195 25.51 3.44 -13.13
N THR A 196 26.24 2.51 -12.52
CA THR A 196 26.59 1.21 -13.10
C THR A 196 25.90 0.12 -12.31
N ILE A 197 25.05 -0.67 -12.99
CA ILE A 197 24.32 -1.77 -12.38
C ILE A 197 25.18 -3.03 -12.46
N ASP A 198 25.42 -3.66 -11.31
CA ASP A 198 25.94 -5.03 -11.27
C ASP A 198 24.75 -5.99 -11.38
N GLU A 199 24.45 -6.41 -12.60
CA GLU A 199 23.31 -7.30 -12.90
C GLU A 199 23.43 -8.64 -12.18
N LYS A 200 24.64 -9.18 -12.04
CA LYS A 200 24.88 -10.47 -11.37
C LYS A 200 24.55 -10.36 -9.88
N LEU A 201 24.99 -9.27 -9.25
CA LEU A 201 24.65 -9.00 -7.84
C LEU A 201 23.14 -8.82 -7.66
N VAL A 202 22.48 -8.03 -8.51
CA VAL A 202 21.03 -7.78 -8.43
C VAL A 202 20.23 -9.08 -8.59
N LEU A 203 20.60 -9.91 -9.57
CA LEU A 203 19.97 -11.21 -9.79
C LEU A 203 20.15 -12.11 -8.56
N LYS A 204 21.37 -12.17 -8.01
CA LYS A 204 21.66 -12.97 -6.84
C LYS A 204 20.84 -12.54 -5.61
N MET A 205 20.73 -11.23 -5.37
CA MET A 205 19.88 -10.69 -4.31
C MET A 205 18.39 -11.02 -4.51
N LEU A 206 17.92 -11.03 -5.76
CA LEU A 206 16.54 -11.41 -6.06
C LEU A 206 16.30 -12.90 -5.80
N GLU A 207 17.21 -13.76 -6.24
CA GLU A 207 17.16 -15.22 -5.98
C GLU A 207 17.13 -15.51 -4.48
N ASP A 208 18.01 -14.87 -3.70
CA ASP A 208 18.09 -15.08 -2.26
C ASP A 208 16.79 -14.64 -1.55
N ASN A 209 16.20 -13.51 -1.98
CA ASN A 209 14.91 -13.05 -1.46
C ASN A 209 13.74 -13.97 -1.86
N LEU A 210 13.73 -14.49 -3.10
CA LEU A 210 12.71 -15.42 -3.56
C LEU A 210 12.81 -16.76 -2.84
N LYS A 211 14.02 -17.24 -2.57
CA LYS A 211 14.26 -18.44 -1.76
C LYS A 211 13.73 -18.26 -0.33
N LEU A 212 14.01 -17.13 0.31
CA LEU A 212 13.46 -16.80 1.64
C LEU A 212 11.92 -16.82 1.63
N ILE A 213 11.29 -16.20 0.63
CA ILE A 213 9.83 -16.21 0.48
C ILE A 213 9.33 -17.66 0.34
N TRP A 214 9.97 -18.45 -0.52
CA TRP A 214 9.58 -19.83 -0.77
C TRP A 214 9.66 -20.69 0.48
N ASP A 215 10.79 -20.61 1.19
CA ASP A 215 11.09 -21.46 2.34
C ASP A 215 10.20 -21.11 3.54
N HIS A 216 9.92 -19.83 3.76
CA HIS A 216 9.30 -19.37 5.01
C HIS A 216 7.95 -18.67 4.87
N CYS A 217 7.64 -18.04 3.73
CA CYS A 217 6.46 -17.19 3.64
C CYS A 217 5.29 -17.84 2.90
N LEU A 218 5.51 -18.80 2.02
CA LEU A 218 4.41 -19.34 1.21
C LEU A 218 3.65 -20.49 1.87
N SER A 219 4.13 -20.97 3.02
CA SER A 219 3.42 -21.99 3.80
C SER A 219 2.45 -21.32 4.78
N ASP A 220 1.34 -21.99 5.03
CA ASP A 220 0.44 -21.72 6.13
C ASP A 220 1.13 -22.22 7.40
N GLY A 221 1.37 -21.34 8.37
CA GLY A 221 2.09 -21.61 9.63
C GLY A 221 1.46 -22.70 10.53
N SER A 222 0.55 -23.50 9.98
CA SER A 222 -0.02 -24.74 10.50
C SER A 222 0.92 -25.95 10.37
N SER A 223 2.13 -25.77 9.84
CA SER A 223 3.15 -26.82 9.69
C SER A 223 4.29 -26.65 10.71
N SER A 224 3.97 -26.66 12.00
CA SER A 224 4.95 -26.83 13.08
C SER A 224 4.27 -27.32 14.36
#